data_AF-A0A3P7IQL9-F1
#
_entry.id   AF-A0A3P7IQL9-F1
#
_cell.length_a   1.000
_cell.length_b   1.000
_cell.length_c   1.000
_cell.angle_alpha   90.00
_cell.angle_beta   90.00
_cell.angle_gamma   90.00
#
_symmetry.space_group_name_H-M   'P 1'
#
loop_
_entity.id
_entity.type
_entity.pdbx_description
1 polymer ?
#
loop_
_entity_poly.entity_id
_entity_poly.type
_entity_poly.pdbx_seq_one_letter_code
_entity_poly.pdbx_strand_id
1 'polypeptide(L)'
;MNLREFLSNTAVLPKILPEEALAHGKLQKILGLQWDAERDLITIKCRIPKEENVTKRLVARHIASVYDPLGWLIPLMVKMKVFQQDLWKYGLQWDEKLPDSLKERWNSLREEVDGFQKFLPRMAASDAKEFRLAVFAGASDEGMAACVYLLNEQSTRLIMAKSRLPSIKVRTTIPKMELNAITIAARLILAVFKAVRTDTSPRKIHILSDSQVALSWVSLDPQQTKLGVLVRNRIKEIQEIVNTLKECGVVVYFHYVTSEDNPADAGTRGLNATTALIVYKTAFNDHGATTFLDIARFSSFQSAKRAVAIALIFIKRLTRVLKRDRQMQILSKIAFMKDIINGAISPLTTGSLWKTPYAYFKTTIQYGAHEDGWGCQRLI
;
A
#
# COMPACT_ATOMS: atom_id res chain seq x y z
N MET A 1 -0.35 7.53 35.83
CA MET A 1 0.90 7.71 35.07
C MET A 1 1.62 8.88 35.68
N ASN A 2 2.75 8.63 36.33
CA ASN A 2 3.56 9.71 36.88
C ASN A 2 4.33 10.33 35.71
N LEU A 3 3.98 11.57 35.33
CA LEU A 3 4.54 12.23 34.13
C LEU A 3 6.05 12.53 34.23
N ARG A 4 6.66 12.23 35.39
CA ARG A 4 8.06 12.49 35.71
C ARG A 4 8.95 11.25 35.64
N GLU A 5 8.38 10.08 35.35
CA GLU A 5 9.13 8.84 35.22
C GLU A 5 9.70 8.67 33.80
N PHE A 6 10.93 8.18 33.71
CA PHE A 6 11.62 7.90 32.47
C PHE A 6 11.63 6.40 32.16
N LEU A 7 11.40 6.07 30.90
CA LEU A 7 11.48 4.71 30.38
C LEU A 7 12.32 4.70 29.11
N SER A 8 13.24 3.74 29.01
CA SER A 8 14.11 3.57 27.85
C SER A 8 14.20 2.09 27.48
N ASN A 9 14.40 1.84 26.18
CA ASN A 9 14.79 0.55 25.63
C ASN A 9 16.30 0.27 25.74
N THR A 10 17.06 1.13 26.44
CA THR A 10 18.49 0.97 26.64
C THR A 10 18.81 0.68 28.10
N ALA A 11 19.81 -0.17 28.32
CA ALA A 11 20.34 -0.44 29.67
C ALA A 11 21.19 0.72 30.23
N VAL A 12 21.36 1.80 29.47
CA VAL A 12 22.18 2.96 29.85
C VAL A 12 21.41 3.89 30.77
N LEU A 13 20.14 4.17 30.46
CA LEU A 13 19.33 5.14 31.21
C LEU A 13 19.20 4.79 32.71
N PRO A 14 18.96 3.51 33.10
CA PRO A 14 18.89 3.13 34.52
C PRO A 14 20.21 3.30 35.30
N LYS A 15 21.35 3.44 34.60
CA LYS A 15 22.65 3.67 35.23
C LYS A 15 22.93 5.14 35.52
N ILE A 16 22.18 6.05 34.90
CA ILE A 16 22.43 7.50 34.93
C ILE A 16 21.38 8.23 35.79
N LEU A 17 20.17 7.69 35.88
CA LEU A 17 19.08 8.29 36.64
C LEU A 17 18.87 7.58 37.99
N PRO A 18 18.43 8.31 39.03
CA PRO A 18 18.04 7.71 40.29
C PRO A 18 16.80 6.82 40.10
N GLU A 19 16.67 5.78 40.94
CA GLU A 19 15.63 4.75 40.78
C GLU A 19 14.21 5.33 40.83
N GLU A 20 13.99 6.37 41.64
CA GLU A 20 12.69 7.05 41.79
C GLU A 20 12.27 7.81 40.53
N ALA A 21 13.21 8.12 39.63
CA ALA A 21 12.93 8.74 38.35
C ALA A 21 12.64 7.71 37.24
N LEU A 22 12.79 6.41 37.50
CA LEU A 22 12.56 5.37 36.50
C LEU A 22 11.11 4.84 36.56
N ALA A 23 10.57 4.51 35.40
CA ALA A 23 9.28 3.84 35.33
C ALA A 23 9.39 2.40 35.88
N HIS A 24 8.48 2.05 36.79
CA HIS A 24 8.43 0.73 37.43
C HIS A 24 8.06 -0.40 36.46
N GLY A 25 7.38 -0.08 35.35
CA GLY A 25 6.94 -1.03 34.32
C GLY A 25 7.71 -0.88 33.00
N LYS A 26 7.85 -1.98 32.27
CA LYS A 26 8.44 -2.00 30.91
C LYS A 26 7.43 -1.76 29.79
N LEU A 27 6.13 -1.83 30.12
CA LEU A 27 5.02 -1.58 29.20
C LEU A 27 4.42 -0.21 29.46
N GLN A 28 4.35 0.62 28.42
CA GLN A 28 3.81 1.97 28.50
C GLN A 28 2.91 2.26 27.30
N LYS A 29 1.91 3.13 27.46
CA LYS A 29 1.17 3.67 26.31
C LYS A 29 1.88 4.92 25.78
N ILE A 30 2.16 4.94 24.48
CA ILE A 30 2.65 6.11 23.73
C ILE A 30 1.59 6.47 22.69
N LEU A 31 1.06 7.69 22.79
CA LEU A 31 0.03 8.22 21.89
C LEU A 31 -1.16 7.25 21.71
N GLY A 32 -1.51 6.46 22.74
CA GLY A 32 -2.60 5.47 22.69
C GLY A 32 -2.21 4.05 22.26
N LEU A 33 -1.02 3.84 21.70
CA LEU A 33 -0.48 2.52 21.36
C LEU A 33 0.36 1.95 22.52
N GLN A 34 0.33 0.64 22.72
CA GLN A 34 1.15 -0.01 23.74
C GLN A 34 2.57 -0.23 23.20
N TRP A 35 3.56 0.27 23.92
CA TRP A 35 4.98 0.10 23.66
C TRP A 35 5.61 -0.75 24.76
N ASP A 36 6.37 -1.75 24.33
CA ASP A 36 7.25 -2.54 25.15
C ASP A 36 8.66 -1.99 25.02
N ALA A 37 9.16 -1.37 26.08
CA ALA A 37 10.48 -0.76 26.07
C ALA A 37 11.60 -1.79 26.06
N GLU A 38 11.42 -2.95 26.67
CA GLU A 38 12.48 -3.96 26.73
C GLU A 38 12.77 -4.55 25.34
N ARG A 39 11.72 -4.86 24.58
CA ARG A 39 11.83 -5.44 23.23
C ARG A 39 11.82 -4.40 22.12
N ASP A 40 11.57 -3.14 22.47
CA ASP A 40 11.31 -2.02 21.57
C ASP A 40 10.20 -2.26 20.52
N LEU A 41 9.08 -2.82 20.97
CA LEU A 41 7.96 -3.20 20.11
C LEU A 41 6.71 -2.36 20.41
N ILE A 42 6.05 -1.88 19.35
CA ILE A 42 4.69 -1.36 19.40
C ILE A 42 3.72 -2.51 19.16
N THR A 43 2.64 -2.56 19.93
CA THR A 43 1.54 -3.50 19.74
C THR A 43 0.35 -2.82 19.07
N ILE A 44 -0.07 -3.35 17.93
CA ILE A 44 -1.38 -3.07 17.34
C ILE A 44 -2.34 -4.19 17.68
N LYS A 45 -3.61 -3.83 17.93
CA LYS A 45 -4.65 -4.79 18.26
C LYS A 45 -6.00 -4.34 17.70
N CYS A 46 -6.77 -5.30 17.20
CA CYS A 46 -8.17 -5.12 16.87
C CYS A 46 -8.98 -6.02 17.81
N ARG A 47 -9.81 -5.42 18.66
CA ARG A 47 -10.71 -6.14 19.56
C ARG A 47 -12.08 -5.51 19.46
N ILE A 48 -13.06 -6.32 19.11
CA ILE A 48 -14.44 -5.87 18.95
C ILE A 48 -15.33 -6.82 19.75
N PRO A 49 -15.82 -6.37 20.92
CA PRO A 49 -16.57 -7.23 21.81
C PRO A 49 -17.88 -7.68 21.16
N LYS A 50 -18.31 -8.89 21.50
CA LYS A 50 -19.63 -9.41 21.15
C LYS A 50 -20.68 -8.71 21.99
N GLU A 51 -21.77 -8.32 21.36
CA GLU A 51 -22.87 -7.59 21.98
C GLU A 51 -24.19 -8.20 21.52
N GLU A 52 -25.15 -8.35 22.42
CA GLU A 52 -26.45 -8.95 22.08
C GLU A 52 -27.33 -7.99 21.27
N ASN A 53 -27.31 -6.70 21.65
CA ASN A 53 -28.13 -5.66 21.05
C ASN A 53 -27.28 -4.78 20.12
N VAL A 54 -27.19 -5.20 18.86
CA VAL A 54 -26.41 -4.48 17.85
C VAL A 54 -27.27 -3.37 17.25
N THR A 55 -26.79 -2.13 17.33
CA THR A 55 -27.40 -0.94 16.72
C THR A 55 -26.41 -0.25 15.77
N LYS A 56 -26.89 0.66 14.92
CA LYS A 56 -26.01 1.47 14.06
C LYS A 56 -25.00 2.29 14.89
N ARG A 57 -25.42 2.83 16.04
CA ARG A 57 -24.56 3.57 16.97
C ARG A 57 -23.48 2.65 17.56
N LEU A 58 -23.83 1.42 17.93
CA LEU A 58 -22.88 0.44 18.44
C LEU A 58 -21.79 0.13 17.41
N VAL A 59 -22.18 -0.13 16.16
CA VAL A 59 -21.24 -0.39 15.05
C VAL A 59 -20.27 0.77 14.88
N ALA A 60 -20.77 2.01 14.85
CA ALA A 60 -19.95 3.21 14.74
C ALA A 60 -18.98 3.35 15.94
N ARG A 61 -19.46 3.08 17.16
CA ARG A 61 -18.64 3.08 18.39
C ARG A 61 -17.52 2.05 18.31
N HIS A 62 -17.82 0.83 17.86
CA HIS A 62 -16.83 -0.24 17.74
C HIS A 62 -15.74 0.13 16.72
N ILE A 63 -16.13 0.60 15.54
CA ILE A 63 -15.17 1.03 14.50
C ILE A 63 -14.32 2.20 15.00
N ALA A 64 -14.91 3.18 15.68
CA ALA A 64 -14.19 4.34 16.21
C ALA A 64 -13.28 4.01 17.40
N SER A 65 -13.57 2.95 18.15
CA SER A 65 -12.74 2.51 19.29
C SER A 65 -11.40 1.90 18.87
N VAL A 66 -11.26 1.47 17.61
CA VAL A 66 -10.01 0.94 17.07
C VAL A 66 -9.08 2.10 16.75
N TYR A 67 -8.15 2.34 17.67
CA TYR A 67 -7.16 3.40 17.55
C TYR A 67 -6.01 3.00 16.62
N ASP A 68 -5.97 3.60 15.43
CA ASP A 68 -5.01 3.28 14.36
C ASP A 68 -4.49 4.56 13.66
N PRO A 69 -3.60 5.33 14.31
CA PRO A 69 -3.15 6.63 13.81
C PRO A 69 -2.32 6.54 12.51
N LEU A 70 -1.62 5.41 12.32
CA LEU A 70 -0.76 5.17 11.16
C LEU A 70 -1.45 4.33 10.07
N GLY A 71 -2.69 3.90 10.29
CA GLY A 71 -3.45 3.13 9.30
C GLY A 71 -2.99 1.69 9.13
N TRP A 72 -2.27 1.12 10.11
CA TRP A 72 -1.79 -0.24 10.03
C TRP A 72 -2.91 -1.26 10.05
N LEU A 73 -4.01 -1.02 10.77
CA LEU A 73 -5.17 -1.92 10.87
C LEU A 73 -6.19 -1.74 9.74
N ILE A 74 -5.92 -0.86 8.76
CA ILE A 74 -6.80 -0.61 7.62
C ILE A 74 -7.32 -1.89 6.94
N PRO A 75 -6.49 -2.90 6.62
CA PRO A 75 -6.97 -4.13 5.98
C PRO A 75 -8.05 -4.86 6.79
N LEU A 76 -7.99 -4.82 8.11
CA LEU A 76 -9.00 -5.44 8.97
C LEU A 76 -10.28 -4.60 9.04
N MET A 77 -10.14 -3.27 8.99
CA MET A 77 -11.25 -2.34 9.26
C MET A 77 -12.07 -1.97 8.03
N VAL A 78 -11.57 -2.18 6.81
CA VAL A 78 -12.26 -1.72 5.58
C VAL A 78 -13.65 -2.33 5.43
N LYS A 79 -13.78 -3.65 5.56
CA LYS A 79 -15.09 -4.33 5.45
C LYS A 79 -16.10 -3.83 6.50
N MET A 80 -15.64 -3.50 7.70
CA MET A 80 -16.48 -2.93 8.76
C MET A 80 -16.93 -1.51 8.43
N LYS A 81 -16.04 -0.69 7.87
CA LYS A 81 -16.40 0.66 7.41
C LYS A 81 -17.38 0.58 6.24
N VAL A 82 -17.21 -0.37 5.31
CA VAL A 82 -18.17 -0.63 4.23
C VAL A 82 -19.52 -1.03 4.81
N PHE A 83 -19.55 -1.96 5.78
CA PHE A 83 -20.78 -2.34 6.47
C PHE A 83 -21.45 -1.15 7.14
N GLN A 84 -20.70 -0.30 7.86
CA GLN A 84 -21.24 0.93 8.43
C GLN A 84 -21.83 1.84 7.35
N GLN A 85 -21.15 1.98 6.20
CA GLN A 85 -21.68 2.71 5.03
C GLN A 85 -22.98 2.11 4.51
N ASP A 86 -23.11 0.79 4.47
CA ASP A 86 -24.33 0.12 4.06
C ASP A 86 -25.48 0.42 5.02
N LEU A 87 -25.27 0.41 6.35
CA LEU A 87 -26.30 0.79 7.32
C LEU A 87 -26.85 2.21 7.08
N TRP A 88 -26.00 3.13 6.61
CA TRP A 88 -26.44 4.46 6.21
C TRP A 88 -27.32 4.45 4.96
N LYS A 89 -27.04 3.56 3.99
CA LYS A 89 -27.87 3.38 2.78
C LYS A 89 -29.21 2.73 3.11
N TYR A 90 -29.26 1.84 4.11
CA TYR A 90 -30.51 1.23 4.60
C TYR A 90 -31.43 2.21 5.33
N GLY A 91 -30.92 3.35 5.79
CA GLY A 91 -31.74 4.38 6.44
C GLY A 91 -32.14 4.09 7.90
N LEU A 92 -31.47 3.14 8.56
CA LEU A 92 -31.76 2.77 9.97
C LEU A 92 -31.49 3.94 10.92
N GLN A 93 -32.23 4.02 12.03
CA GLN A 93 -31.97 5.00 13.09
C GLN A 93 -30.74 4.62 13.94
N TRP A 94 -30.26 5.54 14.76
CA TRP A 94 -29.02 5.33 15.52
C TRP A 94 -29.11 4.19 16.55
N ASP A 95 -30.20 4.16 17.32
CA ASP A 95 -30.41 3.21 18.42
C ASP A 95 -31.40 2.09 18.06
N GLU A 96 -31.84 2.05 16.81
CA GLU A 96 -32.65 0.96 16.28
C GLU A 96 -31.81 -0.33 16.22
N LYS A 97 -32.40 -1.43 16.67
CA LYS A 97 -31.78 -2.75 16.58
C LYS A 97 -31.64 -3.15 15.12
N LEU A 98 -30.47 -3.70 14.76
CA LEU A 98 -30.27 -4.22 13.42
C LEU A 98 -31.20 -5.43 13.17
N PRO A 99 -31.79 -5.55 11.97
CA PRO A 99 -32.40 -6.79 11.50
C PRO A 99 -31.43 -7.97 11.62
N ASP A 100 -31.96 -9.17 11.85
CA ASP A 100 -31.14 -10.36 12.16
C ASP A 100 -30.09 -10.64 11.08
N SER A 101 -30.43 -10.50 9.81
CA SER A 101 -29.48 -10.68 8.70
C SER A 101 -28.29 -9.70 8.74
N LEU A 102 -28.53 -8.44 9.12
CA LEU A 102 -27.47 -7.44 9.26
C LEU A 102 -26.66 -7.66 10.54
N LYS A 103 -27.30 -8.12 11.63
CA LYS A 103 -26.64 -8.50 12.87
C LYS A 103 -25.72 -9.71 12.65
N GLU A 104 -26.17 -10.73 11.93
CA GLU A 104 -25.36 -11.89 11.54
C GLU A 104 -24.14 -11.47 10.72
N ARG A 105 -24.34 -10.67 9.65
CA ARG A 105 -23.23 -10.13 8.85
C ARG A 105 -22.23 -9.33 9.69
N TRP A 106 -22.71 -8.50 10.62
CA TRP A 106 -21.84 -7.77 11.55
C TRP A 106 -21.03 -8.72 12.44
N ASN A 107 -21.68 -9.74 13.01
CA ASN A 107 -21.04 -10.71 13.87
C ASN A 107 -19.97 -11.52 13.12
N SER A 108 -20.22 -11.93 11.88
CA SER A 108 -19.21 -12.60 11.05
C SER A 108 -18.01 -11.69 10.77
N LEU A 109 -18.24 -10.42 10.39
CA LEU A 109 -17.14 -9.46 10.18
C LEU A 109 -16.33 -9.22 11.44
N ARG A 110 -17.01 -9.14 12.60
CA ARG A 110 -16.38 -9.02 13.91
C ARG A 110 -15.48 -10.22 14.17
N GLU A 111 -15.99 -11.44 13.97
CA GLU A 111 -15.25 -12.69 14.21
C GLU A 111 -14.03 -12.86 13.30
N GLU A 112 -14.08 -12.33 12.06
CA GLU A 112 -12.93 -12.34 11.15
C GLU A 112 -11.71 -11.56 11.67
N VAL A 113 -11.89 -10.60 12.58
CA VAL A 113 -10.82 -9.67 13.01
C VAL A 113 -10.61 -9.59 14.52
N ASP A 114 -11.58 -10.02 15.32
CA ASP A 114 -11.52 -9.94 16.77
C ASP A 114 -10.35 -10.76 17.32
N GLY A 115 -9.72 -10.23 18.37
CA GLY A 115 -8.52 -10.83 18.95
C GLY A 115 -7.23 -10.66 18.13
N PHE A 116 -7.27 -10.00 16.96
CA PHE A 116 -6.06 -9.71 16.20
C PHE A 116 -5.07 -8.90 17.03
N GLN A 117 -3.81 -9.36 17.05
CA GLN A 117 -2.71 -8.67 17.70
C GLN A 117 -1.42 -8.89 16.91
N LYS A 118 -0.63 -7.83 16.75
CA LYS A 118 0.69 -7.89 16.12
C LYS A 118 1.66 -6.98 16.84
N PHE A 119 2.87 -7.48 17.04
CA PHE A 119 4.01 -6.71 17.53
C PHE A 119 4.83 -6.24 16.34
N LEU A 120 5.14 -4.95 16.33
CA LEU A 120 5.86 -4.25 15.28
C LEU A 120 7.07 -3.54 15.90
N PRO A 121 8.24 -3.54 15.24
CA PRO A 121 9.36 -2.70 15.68
C PRO A 121 8.93 -1.24 15.79
N ARG A 122 9.24 -0.57 16.91
CA ARG A 122 8.98 0.88 17.05
C ARG A 122 9.85 1.66 16.07
N MET A 123 11.10 1.25 15.92
CA MET A 123 12.07 1.91 15.05
C MET A 123 11.75 1.64 13.58
N ALA A 124 11.48 2.71 12.84
CA ALA A 124 11.13 2.65 11.42
C ALA A 124 12.33 2.33 10.51
N ALA A 125 13.55 2.68 10.94
CA ALA A 125 14.77 2.38 10.22
C ALA A 125 15.97 2.54 11.18
N SER A 126 16.86 1.55 11.24
CA SER A 126 18.19 1.68 11.85
C SER A 126 19.17 2.25 10.83
N ASP A 127 20.10 3.11 11.28
CA ASP A 127 21.45 3.45 10.79
C ASP A 127 21.85 3.20 9.32
N ALA A 128 20.89 3.23 8.40
CA ALA A 128 21.18 3.00 7.00
C ALA A 128 21.72 4.28 6.36
N LYS A 129 22.75 4.10 5.54
CA LYS A 129 23.36 5.18 4.76
C LYS A 129 22.40 5.73 3.71
N GLU A 130 21.47 4.90 3.22
CA GLU A 130 20.46 5.29 2.25
C GLU A 130 19.09 4.67 2.54
N PHE A 131 18.05 5.49 2.38
CA PHE A 131 16.66 5.08 2.44
C PHE A 131 15.95 5.41 1.12
N ARG A 132 15.01 4.56 0.75
CA ARG A 132 14.05 4.80 -0.33
C ARG A 132 12.65 4.78 0.24
N LEU A 133 11.77 5.59 -0.33
CA LEU A 133 10.35 5.48 -0.04
C LEU A 133 9.60 4.99 -1.28
N ALA A 134 8.77 3.99 -1.08
CA ALA A 134 7.82 3.53 -2.09
C ALA A 134 6.40 3.72 -1.55
N VAL A 135 5.51 4.28 -2.35
CA VAL A 135 4.10 4.40 -2.02
C VAL A 135 3.28 3.71 -3.08
N PHE A 136 2.35 2.86 -2.66
CA PHE A 136 1.42 2.19 -3.54
C PHE A 136 0.06 2.83 -3.41
N ALA A 137 -0.65 2.93 -4.52
CA ALA A 137 -2.01 3.40 -4.61
C ALA A 137 -2.86 2.37 -5.35
N GLY A 138 -4.09 2.19 -4.91
CA GLY A 138 -5.08 1.37 -5.62
C GLY A 138 -6.49 1.78 -5.26
N ALA A 139 -7.43 1.42 -6.12
CA ALA A 139 -8.85 1.52 -5.84
C ALA A 139 -9.60 0.25 -6.26
N SER A 140 -10.74 0.04 -5.61
CA SER A 140 -11.76 -0.93 -5.96
C SER A 140 -13.11 -0.21 -6.00
N ASP A 141 -14.17 -0.96 -6.28
CA ASP A 141 -15.54 -0.53 -6.05
C ASP A 141 -15.86 -0.25 -4.57
N GLU A 142 -15.21 -0.96 -3.66
CA GLU A 142 -15.38 -0.80 -2.20
C GLU A 142 -14.60 0.38 -1.61
N GLY A 143 -13.42 0.72 -2.14
CA GLY A 143 -12.58 1.72 -1.51
C GLY A 143 -11.37 2.17 -2.32
N MET A 144 -10.68 3.19 -1.84
CA MET A 144 -9.39 3.63 -2.35
C MET A 144 -8.37 3.67 -1.21
N ALA A 145 -7.15 3.25 -1.47
CA ALA A 145 -6.11 3.17 -0.46
C ALA A 145 -4.74 3.56 -0.99
N ALA A 146 -3.88 3.98 -0.07
CA ALA A 146 -2.45 4.09 -0.30
C ALA A 146 -1.66 3.63 0.91
N CYS A 147 -0.47 3.08 0.69
CA CYS A 147 0.44 2.63 1.74
C CYS A 147 1.90 3.01 1.39
N VAL A 148 2.60 3.58 2.36
CA VAL A 148 3.99 4.04 2.26
C VAL A 148 4.91 3.06 2.97
N TYR A 149 5.88 2.57 2.22
CA TYR A 149 6.97 1.73 2.70
C TYR A 149 8.27 2.53 2.73
N LEU A 150 9.02 2.32 3.80
CA LEU A 150 10.42 2.69 3.90
C LEU A 150 11.25 1.45 3.61
N LEU A 151 12.23 1.63 2.73
CA LEU A 151 13.14 0.57 2.29
C LEU A 151 14.58 0.99 2.54
N ASN A 152 15.35 0.08 3.10
CA ASN A 152 16.82 0.13 3.09
C ASN A 152 17.36 -1.22 2.60
N GLU A 153 18.68 -1.41 2.61
CA GLU A 153 19.28 -2.66 2.17
C GLU A 153 18.82 -3.87 3.00
N GLN A 154 18.54 -3.65 4.29
CA GLN A 154 18.28 -4.70 5.27
C GLN A 154 16.79 -4.98 5.50
N SER A 155 15.89 -4.06 5.15
CA SER A 155 14.50 -4.13 5.59
C SER A 155 13.51 -3.38 4.71
N THR A 156 12.27 -3.83 4.80
CA THR A 156 11.11 -3.10 4.29
C THR A 156 10.08 -2.96 5.39
N ARG A 157 9.64 -1.71 5.64
CA ARG A 157 8.71 -1.38 6.72
C ARG A 157 7.56 -0.52 6.23
N LEU A 158 6.33 -0.97 6.48
CA LEU A 158 5.13 -0.16 6.30
C LEU A 158 5.09 0.96 7.34
N ILE A 159 5.27 2.21 6.90
CA ILE A 159 5.30 3.37 7.78
C ILE A 159 3.89 3.88 8.05
N MET A 160 3.11 4.06 6.99
CA MET A 160 1.78 4.63 7.10
C MET A 160 0.90 4.17 5.95
N ALA A 161 -0.37 3.93 6.22
CA ALA A 161 -1.38 3.69 5.21
C ALA A 161 -2.60 4.58 5.43
N LYS A 162 -3.39 4.77 4.38
CA LYS A 162 -4.62 5.54 4.41
C LYS A 162 -5.63 4.96 3.44
N SER A 163 -6.87 4.79 3.88
CA SER A 163 -7.98 4.37 3.03
C SER A 163 -9.15 5.33 3.15
N ARG A 164 -9.96 5.37 2.09
CA ARG A 164 -11.21 6.14 2.01
C ARG A 164 -12.24 5.32 1.25
N LEU A 165 -13.48 5.36 1.72
CA LEU A 165 -14.61 4.80 0.98
C LEU A 165 -15.14 5.83 -0.03
N PRO A 166 -15.71 5.39 -1.16
CA PRO A 166 -16.38 6.28 -2.09
C PRO A 166 -17.58 6.97 -1.43
N SER A 167 -17.96 8.14 -1.95
CA SER A 167 -19.14 8.86 -1.47
C SER A 167 -20.41 8.09 -1.80
N ILE A 168 -21.33 7.96 -0.83
CA ILE A 168 -22.67 7.42 -1.07
C ILE A 168 -23.54 8.36 -1.92
N LYS A 169 -23.21 9.65 -1.96
CA LYS A 169 -24.03 10.69 -2.63
C LYS A 169 -23.71 10.80 -4.12
N VAL A 170 -22.49 10.44 -4.53
CA VAL A 170 -22.00 10.69 -5.89
C VAL A 170 -21.35 9.44 -6.44
N ARG A 171 -21.90 8.92 -7.54
CA ARG A 171 -21.30 7.81 -8.27
C ARG A 171 -19.99 8.26 -8.91
N THR A 172 -18.87 7.75 -8.39
CA THR A 172 -17.54 8.02 -8.91
C THR A 172 -17.10 6.85 -9.78
N THR A 173 -16.49 7.12 -10.94
CA THR A 173 -15.97 6.07 -11.81
C THR A 173 -14.66 5.50 -11.26
N ILE A 174 -14.36 4.23 -11.54
CA ILE A 174 -13.11 3.58 -11.11
C ILE A 174 -11.87 4.40 -11.49
N PRO A 175 -11.70 4.91 -12.74
CA PRO A 175 -10.53 5.74 -13.07
C PRO A 175 -10.39 7.01 -12.20
N LYS A 176 -11.51 7.64 -11.79
CA LYS A 176 -11.47 8.79 -10.88
C LYS A 176 -11.12 8.37 -9.45
N MET A 177 -11.54 7.18 -9.02
CA MET A 177 -11.15 6.61 -7.72
C MET A 177 -9.67 6.27 -7.70
N GLU A 178 -9.14 5.67 -8.76
CA GLU A 178 -7.70 5.41 -8.94
C GLU A 178 -6.87 6.70 -8.89
N LEU A 179 -7.32 7.75 -9.59
CA LEU A 179 -6.65 9.06 -9.52
C LEU A 179 -6.71 9.66 -8.11
N ASN A 180 -7.82 9.48 -7.39
CA ASN A 180 -7.91 9.88 -5.99
C ASN A 180 -6.98 9.04 -5.10
N ALA A 181 -6.80 7.73 -5.38
CA ALA A 181 -5.86 6.88 -4.67
C ALA A 181 -4.42 7.39 -4.85
N ILE A 182 -4.02 7.74 -6.08
CA ILE A 182 -2.72 8.37 -6.35
C ILE A 182 -2.59 9.72 -5.64
N THR A 183 -3.67 10.50 -5.56
CA THR A 183 -3.67 11.76 -4.81
C THR A 183 -3.49 11.53 -3.30
N ILE A 184 -4.12 10.48 -2.74
CA ILE A 184 -3.90 10.06 -1.35
C ILE A 184 -2.44 9.66 -1.16
N ALA A 185 -1.87 8.86 -2.09
CA ALA A 185 -0.46 8.48 -2.06
C ALA A 185 0.48 9.69 -2.07
N ALA A 186 0.26 10.68 -2.95
CA ALA A 186 1.04 11.90 -3.03
C ALA A 186 1.02 12.70 -1.70
N ARG A 187 -0.17 12.89 -1.11
CA ARG A 187 -0.29 13.56 0.19
C ARG A 187 0.38 12.77 1.31
N LEU A 188 0.19 11.45 1.31
CA LEU A 188 0.72 10.56 2.34
C LEU A 188 2.25 10.53 2.31
N ILE A 189 2.84 10.43 1.11
CA ILE A 189 4.29 10.42 0.95
C ILE A 189 4.93 11.76 1.31
N LEU A 190 4.28 12.90 1.01
CA LEU A 190 4.77 14.21 1.44
C LEU A 190 4.79 14.31 2.97
N ALA A 191 3.75 13.82 3.66
CA ALA A 191 3.69 13.82 5.11
C ALA A 191 4.77 12.92 5.73
N VAL A 192 4.92 11.69 5.21
CA VAL A 192 5.96 10.75 5.67
C VAL A 192 7.34 11.33 5.41
N PHE A 193 7.62 11.84 4.21
CA PHE A 193 8.90 12.47 3.87
C PHE A 193 9.26 13.60 4.84
N LYS A 194 8.30 14.49 5.15
CA LYS A 194 8.53 15.57 6.11
C LYS A 194 8.83 15.08 7.54
N ALA A 195 8.27 13.93 7.93
CA ALA A 195 8.46 13.35 9.25
C ALA A 195 9.75 12.54 9.38
N VAL A 196 10.19 11.88 8.31
CA VAL A 196 11.39 11.02 8.31
C VAL A 196 12.63 11.70 7.75
N ARG A 197 12.51 12.92 7.21
CA ARG A 197 13.68 13.65 6.68
C ARG A 197 14.68 13.93 7.80
N THR A 198 15.89 13.48 7.58
CA THR A 198 17.10 13.82 8.33
C THR A 198 18.11 14.41 7.34
N ASP A 199 19.32 14.71 7.80
CA ASP A 199 20.41 15.14 6.92
C ASP A 199 20.76 14.08 5.84
N THR A 200 20.41 12.82 6.07
CA THR A 200 20.51 11.68 5.12
C THR A 200 19.16 11.37 4.44
N SER A 201 18.47 12.40 3.97
CA SER A 201 17.12 12.26 3.40
C SER A 201 17.04 11.33 2.16
N PRO A 202 15.90 10.63 1.97
CA PRO A 202 15.68 9.78 0.81
C PRO A 202 15.63 10.62 -0.48
N ARG A 203 16.59 10.38 -1.38
CA ARG A 203 16.70 11.13 -2.65
C ARG A 203 15.73 10.66 -3.73
N LYS A 204 15.11 9.49 -3.55
CA LYS A 204 14.23 8.86 -4.54
C LYS A 204 12.93 8.39 -3.89
N ILE A 205 11.82 8.76 -4.52
CA ILE A 205 10.47 8.34 -4.16
C ILE A 205 9.82 7.64 -5.35
N HIS A 206 9.21 6.49 -5.10
CA HIS A 206 8.50 5.70 -6.11
C HIS A 206 7.01 5.68 -5.79
N ILE A 207 6.18 6.21 -6.69
CA ILE A 207 4.72 6.14 -6.61
C ILE A 207 4.24 5.07 -7.58
N LEU A 208 3.61 4.03 -7.07
CA LEU A 208 3.15 2.87 -7.83
C LEU A 208 1.62 2.81 -7.86
N SER A 209 1.05 2.48 -9.02
CA SER A 209 -0.37 2.20 -9.19
C SER A 209 -0.57 1.15 -10.28
N ASP A 210 -1.61 0.34 -10.16
CA ASP A 210 -2.05 -0.62 -11.19
C ASP A 210 -3.01 0.01 -12.21
N SER A 211 -3.34 1.29 -12.07
CA SER A 211 -4.16 2.02 -13.04
C SER A 211 -3.34 2.76 -14.09
N GLN A 212 -3.17 2.14 -15.25
CA GLN A 212 -2.52 2.79 -16.40
C GLN A 212 -3.25 4.08 -16.84
N VAL A 213 -4.58 4.09 -16.71
CA VAL A 213 -5.39 5.28 -17.03
C VAL A 213 -5.04 6.43 -16.09
N ALA A 214 -5.03 6.19 -14.77
CA ALA A 214 -4.71 7.23 -13.80
C ALA A 214 -3.26 7.71 -13.94
N LEU A 215 -2.30 6.80 -14.15
CA LEU A 215 -0.91 7.14 -14.43
C LEU A 215 -0.76 7.99 -15.71
N SER A 216 -1.51 7.66 -16.76
CA SER A 216 -1.50 8.45 -18.00
C SER A 216 -1.97 9.88 -17.74
N TRP A 217 -3.02 10.06 -16.93
CA TRP A 217 -3.56 11.38 -16.59
C TRP A 217 -2.57 12.23 -15.78
N VAL A 218 -1.87 11.63 -14.82
CA VAL A 218 -0.86 12.32 -14.01
C VAL A 218 0.29 12.85 -14.87
N SER A 219 0.57 12.19 -15.99
CA SER A 219 1.63 12.59 -16.93
C SER A 219 1.22 13.73 -17.88
N LEU A 220 -0.05 14.16 -17.86
CA LEU A 220 -0.54 15.21 -18.75
C LEU A 220 -0.37 16.60 -18.13
N ASP A 221 -0.32 17.61 -19.00
CA ASP A 221 -0.47 19.00 -18.57
C ASP A 221 -1.96 19.29 -18.24
N PRO A 222 -2.30 19.63 -16.98
CA PRO A 222 -3.68 19.91 -16.60
C PRO A 222 -4.28 21.14 -17.33
N GLN A 223 -3.47 22.05 -17.86
CA GLN A 223 -3.94 23.22 -18.61
C GLN A 223 -4.24 22.91 -20.08
N GLN A 224 -3.61 21.89 -20.66
CA GLN A 224 -3.71 21.57 -22.09
C GLN A 224 -4.72 20.45 -22.40
N THR A 225 -5.46 19.98 -21.40
CA THR A 225 -6.32 18.80 -21.54
C THR A 225 -7.81 19.11 -21.44
N LYS A 226 -8.62 18.47 -22.30
CA LYS A 226 -10.10 18.51 -22.25
C LYS A 226 -10.68 17.63 -21.12
N LEU A 227 -9.95 17.43 -20.02
CA LEU A 227 -10.37 16.58 -18.90
C LEU A 227 -11.36 17.32 -18.00
N GLY A 228 -12.22 16.59 -17.28
CA GLY A 228 -13.17 17.20 -16.34
C GLY A 228 -12.48 17.88 -15.13
N VAL A 229 -13.19 18.83 -14.50
CA VAL A 229 -12.66 19.66 -13.39
C VAL A 229 -12.01 18.84 -12.27
N LEU A 230 -12.66 17.77 -11.81
CA LEU A 230 -12.11 16.91 -10.76
C LEU A 230 -10.75 16.33 -11.14
N VAL A 231 -10.62 15.84 -12.37
CA VAL A 231 -9.38 15.21 -12.84
C VAL A 231 -8.27 16.25 -12.94
N ARG A 232 -8.54 17.41 -13.54
CA ARG A 232 -7.56 18.51 -13.64
C ARG A 232 -7.09 18.98 -12.27
N ASN A 233 -8.00 19.16 -11.32
CA ASN A 233 -7.66 19.61 -9.97
C ASN A 233 -6.78 18.58 -9.23
N ARG A 234 -7.04 17.28 -9.41
CA ARG A 234 -6.22 16.22 -8.80
C ARG A 234 -4.83 16.13 -9.44
N ILE A 235 -4.73 16.26 -10.76
CA ILE A 235 -3.44 16.31 -11.46
C ILE A 235 -2.62 17.51 -10.97
N LYS A 236 -3.22 18.71 -10.93
CA LYS A 236 -2.57 19.93 -10.44
C LYS A 236 -2.02 19.74 -9.03
N GLU A 237 -2.84 19.22 -8.12
CA GLU A 237 -2.43 18.94 -6.74
C GLU A 237 -1.27 17.92 -6.66
N ILE A 238 -1.34 16.82 -7.42
CA ILE A 238 -0.25 15.83 -7.46
C ILE A 238 1.05 16.50 -7.96
N GLN A 239 0.97 17.31 -9.01
CA GLN A 239 2.14 17.99 -9.58
C GLN A 239 2.74 19.02 -8.61
N GLU A 240 1.92 19.78 -7.89
CA GLU A 240 2.37 20.72 -6.84
C GLU A 240 3.14 19.99 -5.72
N ILE A 241 2.62 18.84 -5.27
CA ILE A 241 3.30 18.00 -4.27
C ILE A 241 4.63 17.46 -4.82
N VAL A 242 4.63 16.96 -6.06
CA VAL A 242 5.85 16.47 -6.71
C VAL A 242 6.90 17.58 -6.85
N ASN A 243 6.48 18.80 -7.20
CA ASN A 243 7.39 19.94 -7.29
C ASN A 243 7.95 20.33 -5.92
N THR A 244 7.13 20.32 -4.87
CA THR A 244 7.59 20.53 -3.48
C THR A 244 8.68 19.52 -3.08
N LEU A 245 8.51 18.25 -3.46
CA LEU A 245 9.51 17.20 -3.21
C LEU A 245 10.79 17.43 -4.03
N LYS A 246 10.67 17.86 -5.29
CA LYS A 246 11.82 18.20 -6.15
C LYS A 246 12.63 19.38 -5.60
N GLU A 247 11.97 20.41 -5.07
CA GLU A 247 12.62 21.53 -4.39
C GLU A 247 13.43 21.09 -3.18
N CYS A 248 13.03 19.98 -2.53
CA CYS A 248 13.79 19.33 -1.46
C CYS A 248 14.90 18.40 -1.96
N GLY A 249 15.22 18.41 -3.27
CA GLY A 249 16.25 17.56 -3.87
C GLY A 249 15.82 16.11 -4.13
N VAL A 250 14.52 15.82 -4.07
CA VAL A 250 13.98 14.45 -4.25
C VAL A 250 13.49 14.22 -5.67
N VAL A 251 13.90 13.09 -6.25
CA VAL A 251 13.37 12.65 -7.54
C VAL A 251 12.18 11.71 -7.34
N VAL A 252 11.03 12.07 -7.91
CA VAL A 252 9.79 11.28 -7.84
C VAL A 252 9.58 10.53 -9.15
N TYR A 253 9.37 9.22 -9.06
CA TYR A 253 9.07 8.35 -10.19
C TYR A 253 7.66 7.76 -10.07
N PHE A 254 6.97 7.66 -11.20
CA PHE A 254 5.68 6.99 -11.30
C PHE A 254 5.84 5.66 -12.02
N HIS A 255 5.37 4.57 -11.41
CA HIS A 255 5.49 3.22 -11.93
C HIS A 255 4.13 2.52 -12.01
N TYR A 256 4.03 1.63 -13.00
CA TYR A 256 2.95 0.66 -13.04
C TYR A 256 3.33 -0.57 -12.21
N VAL A 257 2.41 -1.06 -11.40
CA VAL A 257 2.49 -2.35 -10.71
C VAL A 257 1.29 -3.22 -11.13
N THR A 258 1.40 -4.54 -11.08
CA THR A 258 0.23 -5.41 -11.31
C THR A 258 -0.63 -5.47 -10.05
N SER A 259 -1.93 -5.69 -10.18
CA SER A 259 -2.82 -5.76 -9.00
C SER A 259 -2.40 -6.84 -8.01
N GLU A 260 -1.86 -7.97 -8.49
CA GLU A 260 -1.36 -9.05 -7.62
C GLU A 260 -0.15 -8.63 -6.77
N ASP A 261 0.65 -7.67 -7.26
CA ASP A 261 1.85 -7.15 -6.58
C ASP A 261 1.54 -5.81 -5.89
N ASN A 262 0.27 -5.37 -5.84
CA ASN A 262 -0.13 -4.09 -5.25
C ASN A 262 -0.62 -4.25 -3.79
N PRO A 263 0.20 -3.96 -2.76
CA PRO A 263 -0.21 -4.07 -1.37
C PRO A 263 -1.33 -3.11 -0.96
N ALA A 264 -1.62 -2.07 -1.76
CA ALA A 264 -2.74 -1.17 -1.49
C ALA A 264 -4.10 -1.90 -1.59
N ASP A 265 -4.19 -3.01 -2.35
CA ASP A 265 -5.42 -3.79 -2.51
C ASP A 265 -5.95 -4.36 -1.18
N ALA A 266 -5.05 -4.70 -0.26
CA ALA A 266 -5.43 -5.10 1.09
C ALA A 266 -6.24 -4.01 1.80
N GLY A 267 -5.94 -2.74 1.52
CA GLY A 267 -6.64 -1.59 2.08
C GLY A 267 -7.86 -1.12 1.29
N THR A 268 -8.17 -1.74 0.14
CA THR A 268 -9.38 -1.45 -0.64
C THR A 268 -10.45 -2.53 -0.48
N ARG A 269 -10.05 -3.81 -0.33
CA ARG A 269 -10.97 -4.97 -0.22
C ARG A 269 -11.07 -5.55 1.20
N GLY A 270 -10.06 -5.29 2.02
CA GLY A 270 -9.94 -5.82 3.37
C GLY A 270 -9.52 -7.29 3.45
N LEU A 271 -9.05 -7.69 4.62
CA LEU A 271 -8.51 -9.01 4.95
C LEU A 271 -9.08 -9.49 6.29
N ASN A 272 -9.13 -10.80 6.50
CA ASN A 272 -9.32 -11.37 7.83
C ASN A 272 -7.99 -11.36 8.63
N ALA A 273 -8.06 -11.64 9.93
CA ALA A 273 -6.91 -11.65 10.82
C ALA A 273 -5.77 -12.56 10.33
N THR A 274 -6.09 -13.79 9.88
CA THR A 274 -5.10 -14.77 9.43
C THR A 274 -4.35 -14.29 8.19
N THR A 275 -5.06 -13.80 7.18
CA THR A 275 -4.43 -13.28 5.96
C THR A 275 -3.66 -11.99 6.23
N ALA A 276 -4.15 -11.12 7.11
CA ALA A 276 -3.44 -9.91 7.51
C ALA A 276 -2.09 -10.23 8.17
N LEU A 277 -2.01 -11.27 9.02
CA LEU A 277 -0.74 -11.72 9.61
C LEU A 277 0.29 -12.13 8.54
N ILE A 278 -0.15 -12.79 7.47
CA ILE A 278 0.73 -13.18 6.36
C ILE A 278 1.26 -11.93 5.65
N VAL A 279 0.38 -10.98 5.31
CA VAL A 279 0.76 -9.72 4.66
C VAL A 279 1.74 -8.92 5.53
N TYR A 280 1.55 -8.88 6.85
CA TYR A 280 2.45 -8.16 7.75
C TYR A 280 3.82 -8.81 7.92
N LYS A 281 3.98 -10.12 7.69
CA LYS A 281 5.32 -10.73 7.65
C LYS A 281 6.16 -10.11 6.53
N THR A 282 5.53 -9.83 5.38
CA THR A 282 6.21 -9.22 4.25
C THR A 282 6.32 -7.70 4.39
N ALA A 283 5.30 -7.04 4.96
CA ALA A 283 5.27 -5.59 5.14
C ALA A 283 6.23 -5.06 6.21
N PHE A 284 6.70 -5.93 7.10
CA PHE A 284 7.69 -5.67 8.14
C PHE A 284 8.78 -6.74 8.09
N ASN A 285 9.45 -6.83 6.94
CA ASN A 285 10.47 -7.83 6.66
C ASN A 285 11.88 -7.29 6.98
N ASP A 286 12.66 -8.08 7.70
CA ASP A 286 14.07 -7.80 8.07
C ASP A 286 15.08 -8.58 7.19
N HIS A 287 14.62 -9.22 6.10
CA HIS A 287 15.47 -9.98 5.17
C HIS A 287 15.78 -9.23 3.85
N GLY A 288 15.89 -7.90 3.90
CA GLY A 288 16.30 -7.06 2.79
C GLY A 288 15.18 -6.64 1.82
N ALA A 289 15.37 -5.47 1.18
CA ALA A 289 14.41 -4.91 0.22
C ALA A 289 14.32 -5.67 -1.12
N THR A 290 15.29 -6.55 -1.41
CA THR A 290 15.48 -7.21 -2.71
C THR A 290 14.38 -8.21 -3.06
N THR A 291 13.64 -8.76 -2.10
CA THR A 291 12.59 -9.76 -2.38
C THR A 291 11.18 -9.18 -2.54
N PHE A 292 10.85 -8.08 -1.87
CA PHE A 292 9.47 -7.55 -1.87
C PHE A 292 9.26 -6.42 -2.88
N LEU A 293 10.29 -5.59 -3.10
CA LEU A 293 10.20 -4.36 -3.88
C LEU A 293 11.46 -4.21 -4.71
N ASP A 294 11.69 -5.16 -5.63
CA ASP A 294 12.67 -4.96 -6.68
C ASP A 294 12.16 -3.88 -7.65
N ILE A 295 12.47 -2.63 -7.33
CA ILE A 295 12.09 -1.46 -8.11
C ILE A 295 12.64 -1.55 -9.55
N ALA A 296 13.75 -2.28 -9.76
CA ALA A 296 14.28 -2.54 -11.09
C ALA A 296 13.29 -3.37 -11.94
N ARG A 297 12.54 -4.30 -11.33
CA ARG A 297 11.47 -5.08 -11.99
C ARG A 297 10.34 -4.19 -12.51
N PHE A 298 10.01 -3.09 -11.83
CA PHE A 298 8.96 -2.17 -12.29
C PHE A 298 9.46 -1.21 -13.39
N SER A 299 10.77 -0.91 -13.41
CA SER A 299 11.39 -0.11 -14.46
C SER A 299 11.52 -0.88 -15.79
N SER A 300 11.86 -2.17 -15.75
CA SER A 300 11.98 -3.03 -16.93
C SER A 300 10.62 -3.31 -17.58
N PHE A 301 9.54 -3.34 -16.80
CA PHE A 301 8.19 -3.56 -17.31
C PHE A 301 7.69 -2.45 -18.24
N GLN A 302 8.08 -1.19 -18.01
CA GLN A 302 7.76 -0.09 -18.93
C GLN A 302 8.53 -0.20 -20.25
N SER A 303 9.80 -0.61 -20.19
CA SER A 303 10.64 -0.83 -21.38
C SER A 303 10.15 -2.03 -22.22
N ALA A 304 9.82 -3.14 -21.57
CA ALA A 304 9.26 -4.32 -22.21
C ALA A 304 7.88 -4.03 -22.85
N LYS A 305 6.99 -3.32 -22.14
CA LYS A 305 5.69 -2.91 -22.71
C LYS A 305 5.82 -1.91 -23.85
N ARG A 306 6.77 -0.96 -23.80
CA ARG A 306 7.07 -0.05 -24.93
C ARG A 306 7.57 -0.83 -26.14
N ALA A 307 8.48 -1.80 -25.95
CA ALA A 307 8.96 -2.66 -27.02
C ALA A 307 7.82 -3.50 -27.63
N VAL A 308 6.95 -4.10 -26.80
CA VAL A 308 5.78 -4.87 -27.27
C VAL A 308 4.76 -3.98 -27.98
N ALA A 309 4.47 -2.78 -27.47
CA ALA A 309 3.55 -1.84 -28.10
C ALA A 309 4.09 -1.35 -29.47
N ILE A 310 5.38 -1.04 -29.56
CA ILE A 310 6.04 -0.68 -30.83
C ILE A 310 5.98 -1.86 -31.81
N ALA A 311 6.25 -3.09 -31.34
CA ALA A 311 6.14 -4.30 -32.15
C ALA A 311 4.70 -4.52 -32.66
N LEU A 312 3.68 -4.34 -31.81
CA LEU A 312 2.27 -4.48 -32.20
C LEU A 312 1.82 -3.39 -33.18
N ILE A 313 2.27 -2.14 -33.00
CA ILE A 313 2.01 -1.04 -33.96
C ILE A 313 2.68 -1.33 -35.30
N PHE A 314 3.92 -1.84 -35.28
CA PHE A 314 4.65 -2.26 -36.47
C PHE A 314 3.93 -3.40 -37.21
N ILE A 315 3.50 -4.45 -36.49
CA ILE A 315 2.72 -5.57 -37.04
C ILE A 315 1.38 -5.07 -37.61
N LYS A 316 0.69 -4.15 -36.93
CA LYS A 316 -0.57 -3.56 -37.41
C LYS A 316 -0.41 -2.68 -38.66
N ARG A 317 0.75 -2.02 -38.82
CA ARG A 317 1.10 -1.31 -40.06
C ARG A 317 1.47 -2.29 -41.17
N LEU A 318 2.24 -3.33 -40.87
CA LEU A 318 2.61 -4.38 -41.82
C LEU A 318 1.38 -5.08 -42.41
N THR A 319 0.41 -5.39 -41.54
CA THR A 319 -0.83 -6.10 -41.91
C THR A 319 -1.77 -5.29 -42.80
N ARG A 320 -1.63 -3.95 -42.82
CA ARG A 320 -2.40 -3.06 -43.71
C ARG A 320 -1.77 -2.84 -45.08
N VAL A 321 -0.46 -3.07 -45.22
CA VAL A 321 0.30 -2.65 -46.42
C VAL A 321 0.72 -3.85 -47.28
N LEU A 322 0.89 -5.04 -46.70
CA LEU A 322 1.44 -6.21 -47.40
C LEU A 322 0.40 -7.30 -47.65
N LYS A 323 0.54 -8.05 -48.75
CA LYS A 323 -0.26 -9.27 -49.02
C LYS A 323 0.11 -10.39 -48.02
N ARG A 324 -0.86 -11.24 -47.68
CA ARG A 324 -0.82 -12.24 -46.59
C ARG A 324 0.45 -13.11 -46.58
N ASP A 325 0.92 -13.53 -47.74
CA ASP A 325 2.10 -14.41 -47.85
C ASP A 325 3.41 -13.71 -47.49
N ARG A 326 3.56 -12.42 -47.84
CA ARG A 326 4.71 -11.60 -47.42
C ARG A 326 4.67 -11.27 -45.93
N GLN A 327 3.47 -11.13 -45.35
CA GLN A 327 3.33 -10.93 -43.90
C GLN A 327 3.88 -12.15 -43.14
N MET A 328 3.50 -13.36 -43.56
CA MET A 328 3.94 -14.60 -42.93
C MET A 328 5.46 -14.82 -43.05
N GLN A 329 6.07 -14.47 -44.19
CA GLN A 329 7.54 -14.53 -44.36
C GLN A 329 8.31 -13.55 -43.46
N ILE A 330 7.75 -12.38 -43.15
CA ILE A 330 8.41 -11.40 -42.29
C ILE A 330 8.25 -11.77 -40.81
N LEU A 331 7.04 -12.19 -40.42
CA LEU A 331 6.76 -12.58 -39.03
C LEU A 331 7.55 -13.84 -38.61
N SER A 332 7.80 -14.78 -39.53
CA SER A 332 8.60 -15.98 -39.26
C SER A 332 10.10 -15.72 -39.04
N LYS A 333 10.60 -14.53 -39.41
CA LYS A 333 11.98 -14.08 -39.17
C LYS A 333 12.16 -13.37 -37.82
N ILE A 334 11.08 -13.01 -37.14
CA ILE A 334 11.15 -12.39 -35.80
C ILE A 334 11.16 -13.51 -34.77
N ALA A 335 12.30 -13.73 -34.10
CA ALA A 335 12.53 -14.86 -33.20
C ALA A 335 11.41 -15.07 -32.16
N PHE A 336 10.90 -13.99 -31.57
CA PHE A 336 9.82 -14.01 -30.56
C PHE A 336 8.45 -14.47 -31.11
N MET A 337 8.17 -14.29 -32.40
CA MET A 337 6.89 -14.66 -33.02
C MET A 337 6.87 -16.10 -33.52
N LYS A 338 8.04 -16.72 -33.69
CA LYS A 338 8.20 -18.09 -34.17
C LYS A 338 7.58 -19.10 -33.22
N ASP A 339 7.68 -18.84 -31.91
CA ASP A 339 7.14 -19.72 -30.86
C ASP A 339 5.60 -19.60 -30.71
N ILE A 340 5.03 -18.45 -31.05
CA ILE A 340 3.57 -18.23 -31.06
C ILE A 340 2.92 -18.94 -32.26
N ILE A 341 3.60 -18.93 -33.42
CA ILE A 341 3.10 -19.52 -34.67
C ILE A 341 3.20 -21.06 -34.65
N ASN A 342 4.20 -21.62 -33.98
CA ASN A 342 4.49 -23.07 -34.00
C ASN A 342 3.79 -23.91 -32.91
N GLY A 343 2.81 -23.35 -32.19
CA GLY A 343 1.84 -24.15 -31.43
C GLY A 343 2.22 -24.51 -29.99
N ALA A 344 2.36 -23.52 -29.12
CA ALA A 344 2.35 -23.70 -27.65
C ALA A 344 1.19 -23.00 -26.92
N ILE A 345 0.12 -22.57 -27.61
CA ILE A 345 -1.15 -22.17 -27.00
C ILE A 345 -2.29 -22.52 -27.97
N SER A 346 -3.17 -23.45 -27.57
CA SER A 346 -4.48 -23.73 -28.23
C SER A 346 -5.29 -22.42 -28.36
N PRO A 347 -6.16 -22.24 -29.39
CA PRO A 347 -6.86 -20.97 -29.61
C PRO A 347 -7.84 -20.67 -28.46
N LEU A 348 -7.32 -20.06 -27.40
CA LEU A 348 -8.07 -19.53 -26.29
C LEU A 348 -8.48 -18.10 -26.66
N THR A 349 -9.77 -17.98 -26.95
CA THR A 349 -10.59 -16.76 -26.93
C THR A 349 -9.93 -15.59 -26.21
N THR A 350 -9.52 -14.59 -27.00
CA THR A 350 -9.34 -13.12 -26.80
C THR A 350 -9.30 -12.45 -25.41
N GLY A 351 -9.07 -13.16 -24.31
CA GLY A 351 -9.03 -12.60 -22.94
C GLY A 351 -7.83 -13.05 -22.09
N SER A 352 -7.07 -14.09 -22.50
CA SER A 352 -6.07 -14.73 -21.62
C SER A 352 -4.60 -14.35 -21.89
N LEU A 353 -4.30 -13.55 -22.92
CA LEU A 353 -2.93 -13.09 -23.26
C LEU A 353 -2.28 -12.14 -22.25
N TRP A 354 -2.99 -11.77 -21.18
CA TRP A 354 -2.53 -10.82 -20.17
C TRP A 354 -1.89 -11.46 -18.93
N LYS A 355 -1.79 -12.80 -18.83
CA LYS A 355 -1.47 -13.47 -17.55
C LYS A 355 -0.17 -14.29 -17.43
N THR A 356 0.67 -14.43 -18.46
CA THR A 356 1.83 -15.34 -18.34
C THR A 356 3.12 -14.86 -19.00
N PRO A 357 3.88 -14.00 -18.28
CA PRO A 357 5.35 -14.09 -18.28
C PRO A 357 5.93 -14.62 -16.96
N TYR A 358 5.11 -14.73 -15.91
CA TYR A 358 5.58 -14.91 -14.53
C TYR A 358 5.99 -16.35 -14.16
N ALA A 359 5.54 -17.36 -14.91
CA ALA A 359 5.81 -18.76 -14.57
C ALA A 359 7.27 -19.20 -14.84
N TYR A 360 8.03 -18.46 -15.65
CA TYR A 360 9.37 -18.88 -16.08
C TYR A 360 10.52 -18.33 -15.21
N PHE A 361 10.27 -17.32 -14.38
CA PHE A 361 11.31 -16.59 -13.63
C PHE A 361 11.47 -17.05 -12.17
N LYS A 362 10.61 -17.94 -11.67
CA LYS A 362 10.52 -18.29 -10.24
C LYS A 362 11.56 -19.30 -9.75
N THR A 363 12.40 -19.83 -10.64
CA THR A 363 13.25 -21.00 -10.37
C THR A 363 14.71 -20.70 -10.01
N THR A 364 15.15 -19.44 -9.97
CA THR A 364 16.62 -19.15 -9.98
C THR A 364 17.15 -18.36 -8.79
N ILE A 365 16.36 -17.98 -7.78
CA ILE A 365 16.88 -17.15 -6.67
C ILE A 365 16.54 -17.78 -5.32
N GLN A 366 17.44 -18.65 -4.85
CA GLN A 366 17.49 -19.16 -3.49
C GLN A 366 18.96 -19.19 -3.04
N TYR A 367 19.24 -18.53 -1.89
CA TYR A 367 20.40 -18.64 -0.96
C TYR A 367 21.50 -17.54 -0.88
N GLY A 368 21.71 -17.05 0.37
CA GLY A 368 22.87 -16.31 0.93
C GLY A 368 22.48 -15.02 1.70
N ALA A 369 22.24 -15.00 3.04
CA ALA A 369 23.17 -14.82 4.20
C ALA A 369 23.83 -13.40 4.29
N HIS A 370 24.07 -12.67 5.41
CA HIS A 370 23.86 -12.71 6.89
C HIS A 370 24.19 -11.28 7.47
N GLU A 371 23.60 -10.91 8.63
CA GLU A 371 24.05 -10.06 9.79
C GLU A 371 24.31 -8.51 9.83
N ASP A 372 23.63 -7.90 10.84
CA ASP A 372 23.98 -6.93 11.92
C ASP A 372 24.30 -5.40 11.76
N GLY A 373 23.71 -4.57 12.66
CA GLY A 373 24.20 -3.21 13.03
C GLY A 373 23.18 -2.16 13.56
N TRP A 374 23.50 -1.45 14.66
CA TRP A 374 22.66 -0.65 15.58
C TRP A 374 22.88 0.89 15.56
N GLY A 375 21.93 1.70 16.06
CA GLY A 375 22.19 3.12 16.49
C GLY A 375 21.03 3.87 17.17
N CYS A 376 21.37 4.91 17.95
CA CYS A 376 20.55 5.62 18.96
C CYS A 376 20.61 7.14 18.75
N GLN A 377 19.52 7.90 18.92
CA GLN A 377 19.56 9.38 19.00
C GLN A 377 18.38 10.02 19.78
N ARG A 378 18.68 11.21 20.32
CA ARG A 378 18.06 12.00 21.41
C ARG A 378 16.84 12.81 20.93
N LEU A 379 15.77 12.94 21.72
CA LEU A 379 14.60 13.77 21.39
C LEU A 379 14.39 14.89 22.43
N ILE A 380 14.01 16.05 21.88
CA ILE A 380 13.48 17.26 22.54
C ILE A 380 12.00 17.04 22.87
#